data_AF-A0A6S7LGP5-F1
#
_entry.id   AF-A0A6S7LGP5-F1
#
_cell.length_a   1.000
_cell.length_b   1.000
_cell.length_c   1.000
_cell.angle_alpha   90.00
_cell.angle_beta   90.00
_cell.angle_gamma   90.00
#
_symmetry.space_group_name_H-M   'P 1'
#
loop_
_entity.id
_entity.type
_entity.pdbx_description
1 polymer ?
#
loop_
_entity_poly.entity_id
_entity_poly.type
_entity_poly.pdbx_seq_one_letter_code
_entity_poly.pdbx_strand_id
1 'polypeptide(L)'
;EANGEEAISKKPIDSDKDSCKSRKQIEESRQRLLKLKSDGTELVTNVQVAGDARENVRRVEEEENKRQRIEKLEAESKAAVEKFEEITKKWSQALSREIPQDLQTMLLDQKSSCDVMIDEKNKLINDFQQELKGLDDRYVKDLKKQAEDVDLMIERMDEQIKNLTKAYREELLQIEKSFVSERTELIENNRKKWQTLMQHRRDKEVEFLESRRKRVEDYEQQLDTLRVQDAEEYNMVKIKLETDVQILEQQLQQMKATYQLNQEKLEYNFQVLKKRDEENTITKSQQKRKIT
;
A
#
# COMPACT_ATOMS: atom_id res chain seq x y z
N GLU A 1 -34.67 36.31 -7.75
CA GLU A 1 -33.22 36.50 -7.58
C GLU A 1 -32.61 35.16 -7.17
N ALA A 2 -31.40 34.90 -7.67
CA ALA A 2 -30.88 33.58 -7.97
C ALA A 2 -30.39 32.78 -6.75
N ASN A 3 -30.60 31.46 -6.82
CA ASN A 3 -30.01 30.43 -5.97
C ASN A 3 -28.47 30.53 -5.99
N GLY A 4 -27.88 30.81 -4.83
CA GLY A 4 -26.44 30.66 -4.60
C GLY A 4 -26.15 29.26 -4.04
N GLU A 5 -26.03 28.27 -4.93
CA GLU A 5 -25.32 27.04 -4.60
C GLU A 5 -23.82 27.37 -4.52
N GLU A 6 -23.29 27.48 -3.30
CA GLU A 6 -21.85 27.46 -3.09
C GLU A 6 -21.31 26.10 -3.54
N ALA A 7 -20.77 26.09 -4.76
CA ALA A 7 -20.04 24.98 -5.31
C ALA A 7 -18.91 24.58 -4.36
N ILE A 8 -19.10 23.45 -3.65
CA ILE A 8 -18.04 22.72 -2.98
C ILE A 8 -17.06 22.30 -4.08
N SER A 9 -16.03 23.11 -4.27
CA SER A 9 -14.87 22.79 -5.09
C SER A 9 -14.20 21.57 -4.47
N LYS A 10 -14.57 20.38 -4.97
CA LYS A 10 -13.78 19.16 -4.79
C LYS A 10 -12.43 19.42 -5.44
N LYS A 11 -11.44 19.79 -4.62
CA LYS A 11 -10.04 19.78 -5.04
C LYS A 11 -9.73 18.41 -5.66
N PRO A 12 -9.06 18.37 -6.81
CA PRO A 12 -8.67 17.11 -7.42
C PRO A 12 -7.74 16.40 -6.44
N ILE A 13 -8.10 15.17 -6.08
CA ILE A 13 -7.20 14.26 -5.38
C ILE A 13 -6.04 14.01 -6.35
N ASP A 14 -4.89 14.56 -6.00
CA ASP A 14 -3.61 14.49 -6.73
C ASP A 14 -3.29 13.00 -7.02
N SER A 15 -3.63 12.54 -8.23
CA SER A 15 -3.73 11.11 -8.56
C SER A 15 -2.41 10.47 -9.01
N ASP A 16 -1.33 11.23 -9.08
CA ASP A 16 -0.11 10.80 -9.77
C ASP A 16 1.10 10.54 -8.86
N LYS A 17 1.06 10.93 -7.57
CA LYS A 17 2.17 10.66 -6.63
C LYS A 17 1.99 9.42 -5.75
N ASP A 18 0.76 8.93 -5.60
CA ASP A 18 0.47 7.69 -4.89
C ASP A 18 0.34 6.53 -5.88
N SER A 19 1.48 6.03 -6.33
CA SER A 19 1.54 4.63 -6.75
C SER A 19 1.27 3.77 -5.51
N CYS A 20 -0.03 3.59 -5.19
CA CYS A 20 -0.50 2.75 -4.10
C CYS A 20 0.26 1.42 -4.14
N LYS A 21 0.77 0.97 -2.99
CA LYS A 21 1.40 -0.34 -2.79
C LYS A 21 0.60 -1.45 -3.47
N SER A 22 -0.73 -1.40 -3.44
CA SER A 22 -1.60 -2.37 -4.12
C SER A 22 -1.53 -2.27 -5.64
N ARG A 23 -1.43 -1.06 -6.21
CA ARG A 23 -1.25 -0.88 -7.66
C ARG A 23 0.09 -1.42 -8.12
N LYS A 24 1.16 -1.20 -7.35
CA LYS A 24 2.48 -1.80 -7.62
C LYS A 24 2.41 -3.31 -7.54
N GLN A 25 1.79 -3.86 -6.49
CA GLN A 25 1.61 -5.29 -6.32
C GLN A 25 0.84 -5.92 -7.48
N ILE A 26 -0.22 -5.28 -7.99
CA ILE A 26 -0.97 -5.75 -9.17
C ILE A 26 -0.07 -5.84 -10.40
N GLU A 27 0.72 -4.79 -10.68
CA GLU A 27 1.58 -4.75 -11.86
C GLU A 27 2.72 -5.78 -11.76
N GLU A 28 3.35 -5.92 -10.59
CA GLU A 28 4.36 -6.95 -10.35
C GLU A 28 3.80 -8.37 -10.50
N SER A 29 2.59 -8.60 -9.96
CA SER A 29 1.89 -9.88 -10.10
C SER A 29 1.61 -10.19 -11.57
N ARG A 30 1.15 -9.19 -12.33
CA ARG A 30 0.89 -9.31 -13.77
C ARG A 30 2.16 -9.68 -14.54
N GLN A 31 3.27 -9.01 -14.28
CA GLN A 31 4.54 -9.29 -14.94
C GLN A 31 5.06 -10.69 -14.63
N ARG A 32 4.98 -11.12 -13.37
CA ARG A 32 5.35 -12.48 -12.95
C ARG A 32 4.51 -13.55 -13.67
N LEU A 33 3.19 -13.35 -13.75
CA LEU A 33 2.28 -14.28 -14.43
C LEU A 33 2.50 -14.31 -15.94
N LEU A 34 2.77 -13.17 -16.57
CA LEU A 34 3.11 -13.10 -18.00
C LEU A 34 4.40 -13.85 -18.30
N LYS A 35 5.44 -13.66 -17.48
CA LYS A 35 6.69 -14.39 -17.62
C LYS A 35 6.48 -15.89 -17.46
N LEU A 36 5.80 -16.32 -16.39
CA LEU A 36 5.49 -17.74 -16.17
C LEU A 36 4.71 -18.36 -17.32
N LYS A 37 3.75 -17.63 -17.91
CA LYS A 37 3.02 -18.08 -19.10
C LYS A 37 3.95 -18.23 -20.31
N SER A 38 4.82 -17.26 -20.55
CA SER A 38 5.79 -17.28 -21.65
C SER A 38 6.74 -18.47 -21.53
N ASP A 39 7.40 -18.60 -20.38
CA ASP A 39 8.37 -19.67 -20.09
C ASP A 39 7.70 -21.05 -20.20
N GLY A 40 6.48 -21.20 -19.68
CA GLY A 40 5.72 -22.44 -19.82
C GLY A 40 5.32 -22.76 -21.27
N THR A 41 4.98 -21.75 -22.07
CA THR A 41 4.64 -21.94 -23.50
C THR A 41 5.87 -22.39 -24.28
N GLU A 42 7.04 -21.86 -23.96
CA GLU A 42 8.31 -22.28 -24.54
C GLU A 42 8.63 -23.75 -24.21
N LEU A 43 8.43 -24.17 -22.96
CA LEU A 43 8.64 -25.57 -22.55
C LEU A 43 7.79 -26.57 -23.34
N VAL A 44 6.54 -26.22 -23.67
CA VAL A 44 5.66 -27.06 -24.50
C VAL A 44 6.09 -27.01 -25.96
N THR A 45 6.33 -25.81 -26.49
CA THR A 45 6.71 -25.59 -27.91
C THR A 45 8.04 -26.27 -28.27
N ASN A 46 8.97 -26.37 -27.31
CA ASN A 46 10.25 -27.04 -27.53
C ASN A 46 10.11 -28.51 -27.98
N VAL A 47 9.05 -29.20 -27.56
CA VAL A 47 8.77 -30.58 -28.02
C VAL A 47 8.40 -30.58 -29.50
N GLN A 48 7.55 -29.63 -29.93
CA GLN A 48 7.13 -29.47 -31.32
C GLN A 48 8.33 -29.14 -32.22
N VAL A 49 9.14 -28.16 -31.82
CA VAL A 49 10.35 -27.76 -32.57
C VAL A 49 11.31 -28.94 -32.74
N ALA A 50 11.49 -29.76 -31.71
CA ALA A 50 12.33 -30.95 -31.79
C ALA A 50 11.73 -32.02 -32.74
N GLY A 51 10.40 -32.16 -32.76
CA GLY A 51 9.67 -33.00 -33.70
C GLY A 51 9.86 -32.55 -35.15
N ASP A 52 9.67 -31.26 -35.42
CA ASP A 52 9.85 -30.66 -36.75
C ASP A 52 11.29 -30.81 -37.26
N ALA A 53 12.27 -30.64 -36.37
CA ALA A 53 13.68 -30.85 -36.71
C ALA A 53 13.96 -32.31 -37.13
N ARG A 54 13.40 -33.29 -36.40
CA ARG A 54 13.53 -34.72 -36.74
C ARG A 54 12.84 -35.05 -38.07
N GLU A 55 11.64 -34.52 -38.29
CA GLU A 55 10.89 -34.67 -39.54
C GLU A 55 11.69 -34.14 -40.74
N ASN A 56 12.30 -32.95 -40.59
CA ASN A 56 13.10 -32.36 -41.64
C ASN A 56 14.32 -33.23 -42.00
N VAL A 57 15.02 -33.78 -40.99
CA VAL A 57 16.13 -34.72 -41.22
C VAL A 57 15.64 -35.97 -41.95
N ARG A 58 14.50 -36.55 -41.54
CA ARG A 58 13.93 -37.74 -42.19
C ARG A 58 13.63 -37.49 -43.68
N ARG A 59 13.07 -36.33 -44.02
CA ARG A 59 12.77 -35.96 -45.42
C ARG A 59 14.02 -35.89 -46.28
N VAL A 60 15.08 -35.28 -45.77
CA VAL A 60 16.37 -35.20 -46.49
C VAL A 60 16.95 -36.60 -46.72
N GLU A 61 16.92 -37.48 -45.71
CA GLU A 61 17.38 -38.87 -45.85
C GLU A 61 16.50 -39.67 -46.84
N GLU A 62 15.19 -39.46 -46.84
CA GLU A 62 14.27 -40.15 -47.75
C GLU A 62 14.47 -39.73 -49.21
N GLU A 63 14.70 -38.44 -49.46
CA GLU A 63 15.05 -37.92 -50.78
C GLU A 63 16.37 -38.52 -51.30
N GLU A 64 17.39 -38.60 -50.44
CA GLU A 64 18.66 -39.23 -50.77
C GLU A 64 18.50 -40.72 -51.08
N ASN A 65 17.78 -41.47 -50.24
CA ASN A 65 17.50 -42.89 -50.45
C ASN A 65 16.70 -43.12 -51.74
N LYS A 66 15.75 -42.24 -52.05
CA LYS A 66 15.01 -42.27 -53.32
C LYS A 66 15.93 -42.06 -54.51
N ARG A 67 16.87 -41.10 -54.45
CA ARG A 67 17.86 -40.88 -55.51
C ARG A 67 18.71 -42.14 -55.74
N GLN A 68 19.23 -42.74 -54.68
CA GLN A 68 20.05 -43.95 -54.76
C GLN A 68 19.29 -45.14 -55.35
N ARG A 69 18.00 -45.31 -55.03
CA ARG A 69 17.15 -46.35 -55.64
C ARG A 69 17.00 -46.16 -57.14
N ILE A 70 16.76 -44.93 -57.58
CA ILE A 70 16.60 -44.61 -59.02
C ILE A 70 17.90 -44.92 -59.76
N GLU A 71 19.05 -44.48 -59.22
CA GLU A 71 20.36 -44.75 -59.82
C GLU A 71 20.65 -46.25 -59.93
N LYS A 72 20.35 -47.04 -58.89
CA LYS A 72 20.48 -48.51 -58.91
C LYS A 72 19.60 -49.16 -59.98
N LEU A 73 18.34 -48.72 -60.11
CA LEU A 73 17.42 -49.22 -61.13
C LEU A 73 17.91 -48.90 -62.55
N GLU A 74 18.39 -47.68 -62.77
CA GLU A 74 18.93 -47.28 -64.07
C GLU A 74 20.21 -48.07 -64.42
N ALA A 75 21.09 -48.30 -63.45
CA ALA A 75 22.30 -49.09 -63.64
C ALA A 75 21.98 -50.56 -63.96
N GLU A 76 21.05 -51.19 -63.23
CA GLU A 76 20.61 -52.55 -63.52
C GLU A 76 19.92 -52.65 -64.87
N SER A 77 19.07 -51.68 -65.22
CA SER A 77 18.39 -51.64 -66.51
C SER A 77 19.40 -51.56 -67.67
N LYS A 78 20.44 -50.72 -67.56
CA LYS A 78 21.49 -50.62 -68.59
C LYS A 78 22.27 -51.93 -68.72
N ALA A 79 22.75 -52.47 -67.59
CA ALA A 79 23.49 -53.73 -67.57
C ALA A 79 22.66 -54.92 -68.09
N ALA A 80 21.36 -54.98 -67.76
CA ALA A 80 20.46 -56.01 -68.23
C ALA A 80 20.26 -55.95 -69.75
N VAL A 81 20.13 -54.74 -70.33
CA VAL A 81 20.02 -54.56 -71.79
C VAL A 81 21.31 -55.01 -72.48
N GLU A 82 22.47 -54.57 -72.00
CA GLU A 82 23.77 -54.96 -72.57
C GLU A 82 23.97 -56.48 -72.57
N LYS A 83 23.72 -57.15 -71.42
CA LYS A 83 23.80 -58.61 -71.31
C LYS A 83 22.78 -59.32 -72.19
N PHE A 84 21.57 -58.78 -72.31
CA PHE A 84 20.53 -59.37 -73.15
C PHE A 84 20.90 -59.31 -74.63
N GLU A 85 21.47 -58.20 -75.10
CA GLU A 85 21.98 -58.08 -76.45
C GLU A 85 23.12 -59.06 -76.73
N GLU A 86 24.05 -59.24 -75.78
CA GLU A 86 25.15 -60.21 -75.89
C GLU A 86 24.62 -61.65 -76.02
N ILE A 87 23.68 -62.04 -75.16
CA ILE A 87 22.99 -63.33 -75.23
C ILE A 87 22.29 -63.46 -76.59
N THR A 88 21.57 -62.43 -77.03
CA THR A 88 20.85 -62.43 -78.31
C THR A 88 21.78 -62.65 -79.49
N LYS A 89 22.93 -61.95 -79.54
CA LYS A 89 23.95 -62.12 -80.60
C LYS A 89 24.49 -63.54 -80.66
N LYS A 90 24.76 -64.16 -79.51
CA LYS A 90 25.28 -65.54 -79.44
C LYS A 90 24.31 -66.57 -80.04
N TRP A 91 22.98 -66.38 -79.99
CA TRP A 91 22.04 -67.31 -80.63
C TRP A 91 22.24 -67.46 -82.15
N SER A 92 22.63 -66.39 -82.85
CA SER A 92 22.94 -66.47 -84.28
C SER A 92 24.16 -67.34 -84.59
N GLN A 93 25.14 -67.36 -83.67
CA GLN A 93 26.34 -68.20 -83.77
C GLN A 93 26.07 -69.65 -83.39
N ALA A 94 25.06 -69.92 -82.55
CA ALA A 94 24.63 -71.28 -82.25
C ALA A 94 24.03 -71.97 -83.49
N LEU A 95 23.27 -71.21 -84.28
CA LEU A 95 22.59 -71.72 -85.47
C LEU A 95 23.56 -72.18 -86.58
N SER A 96 24.80 -71.67 -86.59
CA SER A 96 25.82 -72.03 -87.58
C SER A 96 26.74 -73.19 -87.14
N ARG A 97 26.49 -73.82 -85.98
CA ARG A 97 27.30 -74.95 -85.50
C ARG A 97 26.83 -76.27 -86.09
N GLU A 98 27.72 -76.94 -86.81
CA GLU A 98 27.46 -78.26 -87.41
C GLU A 98 27.82 -79.43 -86.48
N ILE A 99 28.68 -79.19 -85.48
CA ILE A 99 29.14 -80.21 -84.52
C ILE A 99 28.22 -80.23 -83.30
N PRO A 100 27.51 -81.34 -83.00
CA PRO A 100 26.56 -81.42 -81.89
C PRO A 100 27.17 -81.13 -80.51
N GLN A 101 28.41 -81.54 -80.26
CA GLN A 101 29.11 -81.31 -78.98
C GLN A 101 29.42 -79.82 -78.76
N ASP A 102 29.82 -79.12 -79.82
CA ASP A 102 30.09 -77.68 -79.78
C ASP A 102 28.80 -76.89 -79.55
N LEU A 103 27.72 -77.30 -80.23
CA LEU A 103 26.39 -76.72 -80.02
C LEU A 103 25.92 -76.92 -78.58
N GLN A 104 26.07 -78.13 -78.03
CA GLN A 104 25.68 -78.44 -76.66
C GLN A 104 26.45 -77.57 -75.64
N THR A 105 27.76 -77.40 -75.83
CA THR A 105 28.60 -76.56 -74.95
C THR A 105 28.12 -75.12 -74.98
N MET A 106 27.85 -74.59 -76.18
CA MET A 106 27.36 -73.22 -76.34
C MET A 106 25.97 -73.00 -75.72
N LEU A 107 25.06 -73.97 -75.86
CA LEU A 107 23.73 -73.90 -75.25
C LEU A 107 23.81 -73.89 -73.72
N LEU A 108 24.74 -74.63 -73.13
CA LEU A 108 25.00 -74.60 -71.69
C LEU A 108 25.54 -73.23 -71.25
N ASP A 109 26.49 -72.65 -71.99
CA ASP A 109 27.02 -71.30 -71.72
C ASP A 109 25.93 -70.22 -71.83
N GLN A 110 25.03 -70.35 -72.80
CA GLN A 110 23.89 -69.45 -72.97
C GLN A 110 22.87 -69.58 -71.85
N LYS A 111 22.56 -70.81 -71.45
CA LYS A 111 21.71 -71.05 -70.29
C LYS A 111 22.33 -70.42 -69.04
N SER A 112 23.61 -70.65 -68.80
CA SER A 112 24.34 -70.05 -67.68
C SER A 112 24.31 -68.51 -67.72
N SER A 113 24.39 -67.90 -68.91
CA SER A 113 24.33 -66.44 -69.07
C SER A 113 22.94 -65.89 -68.73
N CYS A 114 21.87 -66.59 -69.13
CA CYS A 114 20.49 -66.26 -68.74
C CYS A 114 20.26 -66.44 -67.22
N ASP A 115 20.78 -67.52 -66.64
CA ASP A 115 20.67 -67.79 -65.20
C ASP A 115 21.32 -66.66 -64.39
N VAL A 116 22.51 -66.19 -64.79
CA VAL A 116 23.18 -65.03 -64.16
C VAL A 116 22.33 -63.75 -64.21
N MET A 117 21.67 -63.47 -65.34
CA MET A 117 20.79 -62.29 -65.45
C MET A 117 19.57 -62.40 -64.52
N ILE A 118 18.99 -63.60 -64.40
CA ILE A 118 17.87 -63.87 -63.50
C ILE A 118 18.32 -63.70 -62.04
N ASP A 119 19.51 -64.21 -61.70
CA ASP A 119 20.08 -64.08 -60.35
C ASP A 119 20.32 -62.61 -59.96
N GLU A 120 20.76 -61.77 -60.90
CA GLU A 120 20.91 -60.33 -60.66
C GLU A 120 19.56 -59.63 -60.41
N LYS A 121 18.52 -59.97 -61.17
CA LYS A 121 17.15 -59.47 -60.92
C LYS A 121 16.61 -59.93 -59.58
N ASN A 122 16.79 -61.20 -59.24
CA ASN A 122 16.39 -61.76 -57.95
C ASN A 122 17.13 -61.08 -56.79
N LYS A 123 18.43 -60.79 -56.97
CA LYS A 123 19.21 -60.03 -55.99
C LYS A 123 18.65 -58.63 -55.79
N LEU A 124 18.35 -57.91 -56.87
CA LEU A 124 17.75 -56.57 -56.78
C LEU A 124 16.37 -56.60 -56.10
N ILE A 125 15.54 -57.60 -56.41
CA ILE A 125 14.25 -57.82 -55.74
C ILE A 125 14.45 -58.02 -54.23
N ASN A 126 15.40 -58.87 -53.84
CA ASN A 126 15.70 -59.11 -52.42
C ASN A 126 16.21 -57.84 -51.72
N ASP A 127 17.06 -57.04 -52.36
CA ASP A 127 17.56 -55.78 -51.81
C ASP A 127 16.39 -54.80 -51.55
N PHE A 128 15.43 -54.67 -52.48
CA PHE A 128 14.25 -53.83 -52.28
C PHE A 128 13.28 -54.38 -51.24
N GLN A 129 13.12 -55.71 -51.14
CA GLN A 129 12.33 -56.31 -50.07
C GLN A 129 12.93 -56.02 -48.69
N GLN A 130 14.26 -56.07 -48.56
CA GLN A 130 14.95 -55.70 -47.32
C GLN A 130 14.80 -54.21 -47.01
N GLU A 131 14.91 -53.34 -48.03
CA GLU A 131 14.70 -51.91 -47.85
C GLU A 131 13.28 -51.58 -47.39
N LEU A 132 12.26 -52.21 -48.00
CA LEU A 132 10.85 -52.08 -47.60
C LEU A 132 10.65 -52.49 -46.14
N LYS A 133 11.18 -53.65 -45.74
CA LYS A 133 11.12 -54.10 -44.35
C LYS A 133 11.80 -53.12 -43.39
N GLY A 134 12.95 -52.56 -43.78
CA GLY A 134 13.64 -51.53 -43.02
C GLY A 134 12.86 -50.21 -42.92
N LEU A 135 12.07 -49.87 -43.93
CA LEU A 135 11.17 -48.73 -43.90
C LEU A 135 9.99 -48.97 -42.93
N ASP A 136 9.38 -50.16 -42.97
CA ASP A 136 8.31 -50.53 -42.03
C ASP A 136 8.80 -50.48 -40.58
N ASP A 137 9.99 -51.03 -40.30
CA ASP A 137 10.60 -50.98 -38.96
C ASP A 137 10.87 -49.54 -38.49
N ARG A 138 11.30 -48.66 -39.41
CA ARG A 138 11.49 -47.23 -39.11
C ARG A 138 10.16 -46.53 -38.86
N TYR A 139 9.13 -46.80 -39.67
CA TYR A 139 7.81 -46.22 -39.50
C TYR A 139 7.21 -46.55 -38.13
N VAL A 140 7.32 -47.80 -37.68
CA VAL A 140 6.86 -48.19 -36.34
C VAL A 140 7.65 -47.48 -35.23
N LYS A 141 8.96 -47.29 -35.39
CA LYS A 141 9.77 -46.53 -34.42
C LYS A 141 9.38 -45.05 -34.38
N ASP A 142 9.13 -44.45 -35.54
CA ASP A 142 8.73 -43.05 -35.64
C ASP A 142 7.35 -42.83 -35.01
N LEU A 143 6.38 -43.72 -35.25
CA LEU A 143 5.08 -43.67 -34.58
C LEU A 143 5.19 -43.76 -33.06
N LYS A 144 6.04 -44.67 -32.54
CA LYS A 144 6.30 -44.77 -31.10
C LYS A 144 6.91 -43.49 -30.56
N LYS A 145 7.89 -42.92 -31.27
CA LYS A 145 8.53 -41.66 -30.87
C LYS A 145 7.53 -40.50 -30.85
N GLN A 146 6.68 -40.39 -31.87
CA GLN A 146 5.63 -39.38 -31.93
C GLN A 146 4.63 -39.52 -30.78
N ALA A 147 4.25 -40.76 -30.44
CA ALA A 147 3.39 -41.00 -29.28
C ALA A 147 4.06 -40.55 -27.96
N GLU A 148 5.33 -40.91 -27.75
CA GLU A 148 6.10 -40.43 -26.59
C GLU A 148 6.21 -38.90 -26.54
N ASP A 149 6.39 -38.24 -27.68
CA ASP A 149 6.46 -36.78 -27.75
C ASP A 149 5.11 -36.12 -27.41
N VAL A 150 4.00 -36.72 -27.86
CA VAL A 150 2.64 -36.26 -27.51
C VAL A 150 2.38 -36.46 -26.03
N ASP A 151 2.73 -37.61 -25.46
CA ASP A 151 2.57 -37.89 -24.02
C ASP A 151 3.39 -36.88 -23.18
N LEU A 152 4.63 -36.60 -23.59
CA LEU A 152 5.47 -35.59 -22.95
C LEU A 152 4.89 -34.18 -23.06
N MET A 153 4.28 -33.84 -24.21
CA MET A 153 3.61 -32.55 -24.39
C MET A 153 2.43 -32.42 -23.44
N ILE A 154 1.61 -33.46 -23.31
CA ILE A 154 0.48 -33.51 -22.38
C ILE A 154 0.97 -33.35 -20.94
N GLU A 155 2.00 -34.08 -20.54
CA GLU A 155 2.59 -33.98 -19.19
C GLU A 155 3.05 -32.55 -18.86
N ARG A 156 3.79 -31.92 -19.80
CA ARG A 156 4.26 -30.54 -19.64
C ARG A 156 3.11 -29.53 -19.59
N MET A 157 2.08 -29.71 -20.41
CA MET A 157 0.90 -28.86 -20.41
C MET A 157 0.14 -28.97 -19.07
N ASP A 158 -0.03 -30.18 -18.56
CA ASP A 158 -0.69 -30.42 -17.27
C ASP A 158 0.10 -29.81 -16.11
N GLU A 159 1.43 -29.96 -16.11
CA GLU A 159 2.30 -29.33 -15.12
C GLU A 159 2.25 -27.80 -15.22
N GLN A 160 2.26 -27.24 -16.44
CA GLN A 160 2.12 -25.81 -16.67
C GLN A 160 0.77 -25.28 -16.14
N ILE A 161 -0.33 -25.99 -16.37
CA ILE A 161 -1.66 -25.61 -15.86
C ILE A 161 -1.67 -25.63 -14.33
N LYS A 162 -1.10 -26.67 -13.70
CA LYS A 162 -1.00 -26.75 -12.23
C LYS A 162 -0.17 -25.59 -11.66
N ASN A 163 0.98 -25.30 -12.28
CA ASN A 163 1.87 -24.23 -11.86
C ASN A 163 1.23 -22.84 -12.05
N LEU A 164 0.60 -22.58 -13.19
CA LEU A 164 -0.15 -21.35 -13.44
C LEU A 164 -1.29 -21.19 -12.43
N THR A 165 -2.08 -22.23 -12.20
CA THR A 165 -3.20 -22.18 -11.24
C THR A 165 -2.72 -21.84 -9.83
N LYS A 166 -1.62 -22.45 -9.39
CA LYS A 166 -0.98 -22.16 -8.10
C LYS A 166 -0.50 -20.71 -8.05
N ALA A 167 0.23 -20.25 -9.07
CA ALA A 167 0.73 -18.89 -9.15
C ALA A 167 -0.39 -17.85 -9.15
N TYR A 168 -1.46 -18.05 -9.93
CA TYR A 168 -2.62 -17.15 -9.92
C TYR A 168 -3.25 -17.02 -8.53
N ARG A 169 -3.39 -18.13 -7.80
CA ARG A 169 -3.91 -18.10 -6.42
C ARG A 169 -2.98 -17.34 -5.48
N GLU A 170 -1.67 -17.60 -5.57
CA GLU A 170 -0.66 -16.93 -4.74
C GLU A 170 -0.62 -15.42 -5.01
N GLU A 171 -0.60 -15.01 -6.28
CA GLU A 171 -0.58 -13.59 -6.67
C GLU A 171 -1.88 -12.88 -6.25
N LEU A 172 -3.05 -13.52 -6.40
CA LEU A 172 -4.32 -12.96 -5.90
C LEU A 172 -4.28 -12.73 -4.38
N LEU A 173 -3.75 -13.70 -3.62
CA LEU A 173 -3.60 -13.56 -2.17
C LEU A 173 -2.64 -12.42 -1.80
N GLN A 174 -1.55 -12.22 -2.57
CA GLN A 174 -0.62 -11.11 -2.31
C GLN A 174 -1.25 -9.75 -2.63
N ILE A 175 -2.01 -9.65 -3.73
CA ILE A 175 -2.79 -8.45 -4.07
C ILE A 175 -3.81 -8.15 -2.95
N GLU A 176 -4.55 -9.15 -2.48
CA GLU A 176 -5.50 -8.95 -1.38
C GLU A 176 -4.80 -8.46 -0.11
N LYS A 177 -3.67 -9.08 0.26
CA LYS A 177 -2.86 -8.66 1.41
C LYS A 177 -2.39 -7.22 1.28
N SER A 178 -1.97 -6.77 0.09
CA SER A 178 -1.54 -5.38 -0.12
C SER A 178 -2.71 -4.41 0.09
N PHE A 179 -3.91 -4.73 -0.40
CA PHE A 179 -5.09 -3.90 -0.19
C PHE A 179 -5.51 -3.83 1.28
N VAL A 180 -5.48 -4.97 1.99
CA VAL A 180 -5.78 -5.00 3.43
C VAL A 180 -4.77 -4.20 4.23
N SER A 181 -3.49 -4.29 3.90
CA SER A 181 -2.42 -3.50 4.53
C SER A 181 -2.64 -2.01 4.32
N GLU A 182 -2.88 -1.56 3.08
CA GLU A 182 -3.17 -0.16 2.78
C GLU A 182 -4.40 0.37 3.51
N ARG A 183 -5.49 -0.41 3.54
CA ARG A 183 -6.69 -0.04 4.28
C ARG A 183 -6.41 0.13 5.77
N THR A 184 -5.63 -0.78 6.34
CA THR A 184 -5.26 -0.75 7.76
C THR A 184 -4.41 0.47 8.07
N GLU A 185 -3.40 0.76 7.25
CA GLU A 185 -2.56 1.96 7.36
C GLU A 185 -3.39 3.25 7.24
N LEU A 186 -4.34 3.30 6.31
CA LEU A 186 -5.22 4.45 6.13
C LEU A 186 -6.10 4.70 7.36
N ILE A 187 -6.72 3.66 7.90
CA ILE A 187 -7.54 3.74 9.11
C ILE A 187 -6.71 4.20 10.30
N GLU A 188 -5.51 3.63 10.49
CA GLU A 188 -4.63 3.98 11.59
C GLU A 188 -4.16 5.44 11.50
N ASN A 189 -3.81 5.90 10.30
CA ASN A 189 -3.43 7.29 10.07
C ASN A 189 -4.58 8.26 10.36
N ASN A 190 -5.82 7.91 9.96
CA ASN A 190 -7.00 8.72 10.26
C ASN A 190 -7.32 8.72 11.76
N ARG A 191 -7.18 7.57 12.43
CA ARG A 191 -7.35 7.45 13.87
C ARG A 191 -6.36 8.33 14.63
N LYS A 192 -5.08 8.29 14.26
CA LYS A 192 -4.03 9.14 14.85
C LYS A 192 -4.35 10.62 14.67
N LYS A 193 -4.71 11.04 13.45
CA LYS A 193 -5.12 12.43 13.18
C LYS A 193 -6.29 12.87 14.06
N TRP A 194 -7.31 12.02 14.20
CA TRP A 194 -8.46 12.30 15.07
C TRP A 194 -8.06 12.40 16.54
N GLN A 195 -7.22 11.49 17.03
CA GLN A 195 -6.70 11.54 18.40
C GLN A 195 -5.90 12.81 18.66
N THR A 196 -5.02 13.23 17.75
CA THR A 196 -4.27 14.48 17.86
C THR A 196 -5.20 15.69 17.91
N LEU A 197 -6.21 15.76 17.03
CA LEU A 197 -7.19 16.86 17.03
C LEU A 197 -8.00 16.88 18.32
N MET A 198 -8.41 15.72 18.84
CA MET A 198 -9.16 15.62 20.08
C MET A 198 -8.31 16.02 21.30
N GLN A 199 -7.03 15.65 21.30
CA GLN A 199 -6.10 16.09 22.34
C GLN A 199 -5.91 17.60 22.30
N HIS A 200 -5.65 18.17 21.12
CA HIS A 200 -5.52 19.62 20.93
C HIS A 200 -6.76 20.39 21.40
N ARG A 201 -7.96 19.83 21.16
CA ARG A 201 -9.20 20.41 21.67
C ARG A 201 -9.23 20.40 23.20
N ARG A 202 -8.89 19.28 23.84
CA ARG A 202 -8.87 19.18 25.32
C ARG A 202 -7.86 20.16 25.93
N ASP A 203 -6.67 20.26 25.35
CA ASP A 203 -5.63 21.16 25.82
C ASP A 203 -6.12 22.62 25.80
N LYS A 204 -6.80 23.03 24.72
CA LYS A 204 -7.45 24.34 24.63
C LYS A 204 -8.59 24.55 25.64
N GLU A 205 -9.39 23.52 25.90
CA GLU A 205 -10.46 23.59 26.92
C GLU A 205 -9.86 23.78 28.33
N VAL A 206 -8.76 23.09 28.65
CA VAL A 206 -8.03 23.24 29.91
C VAL A 206 -7.44 24.65 30.01
N GLU A 207 -6.75 25.14 28.97
CA GLU A 207 -6.18 26.49 28.93
C GLU A 207 -7.24 27.57 29.15
N PHE A 208 -8.42 27.41 28.54
CA PHE A 208 -9.55 28.31 28.75
C PHE A 208 -10.06 28.30 30.19
N LEU A 209 -10.21 27.12 30.80
CA LEU A 209 -10.66 26.97 32.18
C LEU A 209 -9.65 27.55 33.17
N GLU A 210 -8.35 27.34 32.95
CA GLU A 210 -7.29 27.93 33.76
C GLU A 210 -7.27 29.46 33.65
N SER A 211 -7.41 29.99 32.44
CA SER A 211 -7.48 31.44 32.21
C SER A 211 -8.69 32.07 32.90
N ARG A 212 -9.84 31.38 32.87
CA ARG A 212 -11.05 31.79 33.59
C ARG A 212 -10.84 31.72 35.10
N ARG A 213 -10.22 30.65 35.61
CA ARG A 213 -9.94 30.48 37.05
C ARG A 213 -9.05 31.61 37.57
N LYS A 214 -7.93 31.89 36.88
CA LYS A 214 -7.03 33.00 37.24
C LYS A 214 -7.78 34.33 37.30
N ARG A 215 -8.64 34.61 36.32
CA ARG A 215 -9.44 35.84 36.31
C ARG A 215 -10.39 35.94 37.52
N VAL A 216 -10.96 34.82 37.97
CA VAL A 216 -11.79 34.78 39.17
C VAL A 216 -10.94 35.02 40.43
N GLU A 217 -9.79 34.36 40.54
CA GLU A 217 -8.84 34.57 41.64
C GLU A 217 -8.36 36.03 41.71
N ASP A 218 -8.08 36.66 40.57
CA ASP A 218 -7.72 38.08 40.48
C ASP A 218 -8.85 39.00 40.99
N TYR A 219 -10.11 38.71 40.64
CA TYR A 219 -11.26 39.48 41.13
C TYR A 219 -11.50 39.29 42.63
N GLU A 220 -11.31 38.07 43.15
CA GLU A 220 -11.40 37.80 44.59
C GLU A 220 -10.34 38.59 45.36
N GLN A 221 -9.09 38.60 44.88
CA GLN A 221 -8.02 39.40 45.48
C GLN A 221 -8.32 40.91 45.46
N GLN A 222 -8.88 41.42 44.36
CA GLN A 222 -9.30 42.82 44.27
C GLN A 222 -10.41 43.15 45.27
N LEU A 223 -11.42 42.27 45.40
CA LEU A 223 -12.50 42.44 46.37
C LEU A 223 -11.99 42.43 47.82
N ASP A 224 -11.07 41.53 48.15
CA ASP A 224 -10.49 41.47 49.49
C ASP A 224 -9.62 42.69 49.78
N THR A 225 -8.85 43.17 48.80
CA THR A 225 -8.10 44.42 48.93
C THR A 225 -9.03 45.61 49.20
N LEU A 226 -10.13 45.70 48.44
CA LEU A 226 -11.11 46.77 48.61
C LEU A 226 -11.79 46.70 49.99
N ARG A 227 -12.13 45.50 50.47
CA ARG A 227 -12.69 45.29 51.82
C ARG A 227 -11.75 45.78 52.92
N VAL A 228 -10.45 45.50 52.79
CA VAL A 228 -9.44 45.96 53.75
C VAL A 228 -9.32 47.48 53.71
N GLN A 229 -9.26 48.07 52.52
CA GLN A 229 -9.21 49.52 52.34
C GLN A 229 -10.44 50.20 52.94
N ASP A 230 -11.65 49.72 52.62
CA ASP A 230 -12.91 50.25 53.16
C ASP A 230 -12.94 50.17 54.70
N ALA A 231 -12.43 49.07 55.29
CA ALA A 231 -12.36 48.91 56.74
C ALA A 231 -11.34 49.87 57.38
N GLU A 232 -10.18 50.08 56.75
CA GLU A 232 -9.18 51.05 57.18
C GLU A 232 -9.70 52.50 57.09
N GLU A 233 -10.37 52.84 55.98
CA GLU A 233 -11.01 54.14 55.79
C GLU A 233 -12.10 54.38 56.83
N TYR A 234 -12.98 53.40 57.06
CA TYR A 234 -14.00 53.46 58.10
C TYR A 234 -13.38 53.68 59.48
N ASN A 235 -12.35 52.91 59.84
CA ASN A 235 -11.65 53.06 61.13
C ASN A 235 -11.00 54.43 61.26
N MET A 236 -10.37 54.94 60.19
CA MET A 236 -9.79 56.28 60.19
C MET A 236 -10.86 57.35 60.43
N VAL A 237 -11.99 57.27 59.74
CA VAL A 237 -13.12 58.21 59.93
C VAL A 237 -13.69 58.09 61.33
N LYS A 238 -13.86 56.87 61.84
CA LYS A 238 -14.34 56.61 63.20
C LYS A 238 -13.43 57.23 64.25
N ILE A 239 -12.11 57.01 64.16
CA ILE A 239 -11.13 57.60 65.08
C ILE A 239 -11.19 59.13 65.05
N LYS A 240 -11.30 59.74 63.85
CA LYS A 240 -11.43 61.20 63.73
C LYS A 240 -12.68 61.71 64.46
N LEU A 241 -13.83 61.09 64.22
CA LEU A 241 -15.08 61.48 64.87
C LEU A 241 -15.05 61.26 66.39
N GLU A 242 -14.50 60.14 66.86
CA GLU A 242 -14.33 59.88 68.30
C GLU A 242 -13.41 60.91 68.95
N THR A 243 -12.33 61.32 68.27
CA THR A 243 -11.42 62.37 68.74
C THR A 243 -12.12 63.73 68.80
N ASP A 244 -12.89 64.10 67.77
CA ASP A 244 -13.66 65.34 67.74
C ASP A 244 -14.69 65.39 68.88
N VAL A 245 -15.38 64.27 69.16
CA VAL A 245 -16.29 64.14 70.30
C VAL A 245 -15.54 64.36 71.61
N GLN A 246 -14.39 63.71 71.82
CA GLN A 246 -13.58 63.90 73.03
C GLN A 246 -13.14 65.37 73.22
N ILE A 247 -12.73 66.05 72.14
CA ILE A 247 -12.35 67.46 72.18
C ILE A 247 -13.55 68.33 72.58
N LEU A 248 -14.72 68.10 71.98
CA LEU A 248 -15.94 68.84 72.29
C LEU A 248 -16.41 68.59 73.74
N GLU A 249 -16.32 67.36 74.23
CA GLU A 249 -16.61 67.03 75.62
C GLU A 249 -15.66 67.74 76.59
N GLN A 250 -14.36 67.79 76.26
CA GLN A 250 -13.37 68.51 77.06
C GLN A 250 -13.65 70.02 77.08
N GLN A 251 -13.96 70.62 75.92
CA GLN A 251 -14.37 72.02 75.84
C GLN A 251 -15.64 72.29 76.65
N LEU A 252 -16.63 71.39 76.60
CA LEU A 252 -17.85 71.50 77.39
C LEU A 252 -17.57 71.42 78.89
N GLN A 253 -16.68 70.51 79.34
CA GLN A 253 -16.27 70.43 80.74
C GLN A 253 -15.52 71.70 81.19
N GLN A 254 -14.60 72.21 80.38
CA GLN A 254 -13.92 73.49 80.65
C GLN A 254 -14.92 74.64 80.76
N MET A 255 -15.90 74.69 79.86
CA MET A 255 -16.96 75.71 79.89
C MET A 255 -17.81 75.58 81.16
N LYS A 256 -18.23 74.36 81.54
CA LYS A 256 -18.96 74.11 82.79
C LYS A 256 -18.15 74.55 84.02
N ALA A 257 -16.87 74.22 84.09
CA ALA A 257 -15.99 74.65 85.17
C ALA A 257 -15.86 76.18 85.22
N THR A 258 -15.76 76.83 84.06
CA THR A 258 -15.71 78.30 83.96
C THR A 258 -17.03 78.94 84.41
N TYR A 259 -18.17 78.37 84.04
CA TYR A 259 -19.48 78.84 84.51
C TYR A 259 -19.67 78.65 86.01
N GLN A 260 -19.26 77.50 86.56
CA GLN A 260 -19.33 77.25 88.00
C GLN A 260 -18.46 78.25 88.76
N LEU A 261 -17.23 78.50 88.31
CA LEU A 261 -16.35 79.51 88.88
C LEU A 261 -16.97 80.92 88.83
N ASN A 262 -17.60 81.28 87.71
CA ASN A 262 -18.28 82.55 87.56
C ASN A 262 -19.53 82.65 88.46
N GLN A 263 -20.27 81.56 88.64
CA GLN A 263 -21.40 81.50 89.56
C GLN A 263 -20.94 81.70 91.00
N GLU A 264 -19.91 80.99 91.45
CA GLU A 264 -19.30 81.18 92.77
C GLU A 264 -18.81 82.63 92.97
N LYS A 265 -18.20 83.25 91.95
CA LYS A 265 -17.83 84.68 91.99
C LYS A 265 -19.05 85.60 92.11
N LEU A 266 -20.13 85.32 91.38
CA LEU A 266 -21.35 86.13 91.42
C LEU A 266 -22.04 86.01 92.79
N GLU A 267 -22.06 84.81 93.35
CA GLU A 267 -22.63 84.48 94.64
C GLU A 267 -21.83 85.13 95.78
N TYR A 268 -20.50 85.13 95.68
CA TYR A 268 -19.62 85.93 96.53
C TYR A 268 -19.94 87.42 96.45
N ASN A 269 -20.02 87.98 95.23
CA ASN A 269 -20.37 89.39 95.03
C ASN A 269 -21.76 89.74 95.60
N PHE A 270 -22.74 88.84 95.42
CA PHE A 270 -24.08 89.00 95.98
C PHE A 270 -24.07 89.00 97.51
N GLN A 271 -23.31 88.10 98.15
CA GLN A 271 -23.15 88.10 99.61
C GLN A 271 -22.49 89.39 100.12
N VAL A 272 -21.49 89.92 99.41
CA VAL A 272 -20.86 91.21 99.75
C VAL A 272 -21.88 92.36 99.64
N LEU A 273 -22.66 92.40 98.55
CA LEU A 273 -23.70 93.41 98.38
C LEU A 273 -24.80 93.29 99.44
N LYS A 274 -25.23 92.07 99.77
CA LYS A 274 -26.21 91.81 100.83
C LYS A 274 -25.71 92.28 102.19
N LYS A 275 -24.45 92.00 102.55
CA LYS A 275 -23.83 92.54 103.77
C LYS A 275 -23.78 94.07 103.76
N ARG A 276 -23.46 94.67 102.63
CA ARG A 276 -23.46 96.14 102.46
C ARG A 276 -24.87 96.74 102.56
N ASP A 277 -25.89 96.03 102.11
CA ASP A 277 -27.28 96.47 102.19
C ASP A 277 -27.84 96.30 103.61
N GLU A 278 -27.46 95.23 104.31
CA GLU A 278 -27.68 95.06 105.75
C GLU A 278 -27.02 96.20 106.55
N GLU A 279 -25.76 96.54 106.24
CA GLU A 279 -25.05 97.70 106.82
C GLU A 279 -25.75 99.03 106.49
N ASN A 280 -26.17 99.25 105.25
CA ASN A 280 -26.92 100.45 104.86
C ASN A 280 -28.30 100.52 105.54
N THR A 281 -28.96 99.38 105.76
CA THR A 281 -30.26 99.30 106.46
C THR A 281 -30.09 99.60 107.95
N ILE A 282 -29.02 99.08 108.57
CA ILE A 282 -28.61 99.43 109.94
C ILE A 282 -28.32 100.94 110.02
N THR A 283 -27.59 101.49 109.06
CA THR A 283 -27.23 102.92 109.01
C THR A 283 -28.49 103.81 108.83
N LYS A 284 -29.43 103.42 107.96
CA LYS A 284 -30.74 104.08 107.81
C LYS A 284 -31.57 104.00 109.09
N SER A 285 -31.56 102.86 109.78
CA SER A 285 -32.27 102.70 111.06
C SER A 285 -31.69 103.60 112.16
N GLN A 286 -30.36 103.76 112.19
CA GLN A 286 -29.65 104.65 113.11
C GLN A 286 -29.92 106.14 112.80
N GLN A 287 -30.04 106.52 111.53
CA GLN A 287 -30.42 107.88 111.14
C GLN A 287 -31.90 108.19 111.45
N LYS A 288 -32.82 107.22 111.32
CA LYS A 288 -34.23 107.41 111.72
C LYS A 288 -34.40 107.64 113.23
N ARG A 289 -33.55 107.07 114.08
CA ARG A 289 -33.56 107.31 115.55
C ARG A 289 -32.99 108.67 115.98
N LYS A 290 -32.46 109.50 115.05
CA LYS A 290 -31.96 110.85 115.35
C LYS A 290 -32.95 111.97 115.01
N ILE A 291 -34.16 111.64 114.50
CA ILE A 291 -35.21 112.61 114.13
C ILE A 291 -36.49 112.38 114.98
N THR A 292 -36.36 111.76 116.15
CA THR A 292 -37.40 111.70 117.21
C THR A 292 -36.70 111.74 118.55
#